data_AF-A0A1J3DMV3-F1
#
_entry.id   AF-A0A1J3DMV3-F1
#
_cell.length_a   1.000
_cell.length_b   1.000
_cell.length_c   1.000
_cell.angle_alpha   90.00
_cell.angle_beta   90.00
_cell.angle_gamma   90.00
#
_symmetry.space_group_name_H-M   'P 1'
#
loop_
_entity.id
_entity.type
_entity.pdbx_description
1 polymer ?
#
loop_
_entity_poly.entity_id
_entity_poly.type
_entity_poly.pdbx_seq_one_letter_code
_entity_poly.pdbx_strand_id
1 'polypeptide(L)'
;PHQIQAFTQFKNEFDSRSCNHSDYLNGVWCDNSTGAVTKLRLRACLTGTLMPNSSLFKFHHLRHLHLSENNFISSSLPSEFGNLNRLEVLYLSSNGFLG
;
A
#
# COMPACT_ATOMS: atom_id res chain seq x y z
N PRO A 1 -4.52 -2.86 17.68
CA PRO A 1 -3.19 -2.27 18.04
C PRO A 1 -2.13 -2.41 16.94
N HIS A 2 -1.85 -3.62 16.45
CA HIS A 2 -0.71 -3.89 15.54
C HIS A 2 -0.84 -3.28 14.14
N GLN A 3 -2.06 -3.15 13.59
CA GLN A 3 -2.23 -2.69 12.20
C GLN A 3 -2.10 -1.16 12.02
N ILE A 4 -2.43 -0.36 13.05
CA ILE A 4 -2.14 1.08 13.05
C ILE A 4 -0.62 1.30 12.97
N GLN A 5 0.15 0.53 13.75
CA GLN A 5 1.60 0.59 13.72
C GLN A 5 2.17 0.11 12.37
N ALA A 6 1.61 -0.95 11.78
CA ALA A 6 2.01 -1.41 10.45
C ALA A 6 1.71 -0.35 9.37
N PHE A 7 0.60 0.38 9.48
CA PHE A 7 0.28 1.45 8.53
C PHE A 7 1.22 2.65 8.69
N THR A 8 1.53 3.05 9.92
CA THR A 8 2.52 4.09 10.19
C THR A 8 3.90 3.69 9.68
N GLN A 9 4.32 2.43 9.90
CA GLN A 9 5.57 1.90 9.35
C GLN A 9 5.57 1.95 7.83
N PHE A 10 4.52 1.44 7.18
CA PHE A 10 4.40 1.46 5.73
C PHE A 10 4.47 2.89 5.16
N LYS A 11 3.77 3.87 5.74
CA LYS A 11 3.87 5.26 5.29
C LYS A 11 5.28 5.84 5.45
N ASN A 12 5.99 5.47 6.52
CA ASN A 12 7.34 5.97 6.79
C ASN A 12 8.41 5.33 5.87
N GLU A 13 8.09 4.29 5.12
CA GLU A 13 8.98 3.69 4.12
C GLU A 13 9.13 4.55 2.85
N PHE A 14 8.27 5.56 2.66
CA PHE A 14 8.22 6.38 1.44
C PHE A 14 8.24 7.88 1.74
N ASP A 15 8.69 8.67 0.77
CA ASP A 15 8.42 10.11 0.76
C ASP A 15 6.97 10.36 0.34
N SER A 16 6.21 11.02 1.21
CA SER A 16 4.81 11.37 0.96
C SER A 16 4.53 12.88 0.99
N ARG A 17 5.55 13.73 0.86
CA ARG A 17 5.39 15.19 0.94
C ARG A 17 4.52 15.77 -0.17
N SER A 18 4.48 15.11 -1.33
CA SER A 18 3.66 15.52 -2.48
C SER A 18 2.24 14.94 -2.46
N CYS A 19 1.87 14.19 -1.42
CA CYS A 19 0.56 13.57 -1.32
C CYS A 19 -0.54 14.64 -1.16
N ASN A 20 -1.58 14.58 -1.99
CA ASN A 20 -2.74 15.44 -1.85
C ASN A 20 -3.60 14.99 -0.66
N HIS A 21 -3.46 15.68 0.48
CA HIS A 21 -4.23 15.39 1.69
C HIS A 21 -5.73 15.72 1.57
N SER A 22 -6.16 16.42 0.51
CA SER A 22 -7.56 16.66 0.20
C SER A 22 -8.19 15.57 -0.67
N ASP A 23 -7.40 14.59 -1.15
CA ASP A 23 -7.95 13.44 -1.86
C ASP A 23 -8.63 12.47 -0.89
N TYR A 24 -9.95 12.62 -0.76
CA TYR A 24 -10.79 11.76 0.07
C TYR A 24 -10.88 10.31 -0.43
N LEU A 25 -10.37 10.02 -1.63
CA LEU A 25 -10.27 8.66 -2.14
C LEU A 25 -9.07 7.93 -1.56
N ASN A 26 -8.07 8.64 -1.04
CA ASN A 26 -6.94 8.03 -0.34
C ASN A 26 -7.32 7.73 1.10
N GLY A 27 -6.97 6.53 1.58
CA GLY A 27 -7.33 6.12 2.92
C GLY A 27 -7.11 4.65 3.21
N VAL A 28 -7.55 4.29 4.42
CA VAL A 28 -7.53 2.94 4.97
C VAL A 28 -8.94 2.61 5.41
N TRP A 29 -9.45 1.44 5.00
CA TRP A 29 -10.73 0.94 5.46
C TRP A 29 -10.51 -0.37 6.19
N CYS A 30 -11.22 -0.49 7.31
CA CYS A 30 -11.15 -1.64 8.18
C CYS A 30 -12.48 -2.40 8.16
N ASP A 31 -12.40 -3.69 8.43
CA ASP A 31 -13.55 -4.48 8.83
C ASP A 31 -14.07 -4.00 10.20
N ASN A 32 -15.38 -3.72 10.29
CA ASN A 32 -15.97 -3.11 11.48
C ASN A 32 -16.03 -4.07 12.69
N SER A 33 -15.96 -5.39 12.46
CA SER A 33 -16.05 -6.39 13.53
C SER A 33 -14.69 -6.76 14.09
N THR A 34 -13.68 -6.89 13.23
CA THR A 34 -12.33 -7.35 13.57
C THR A 34 -11.31 -6.20 13.68
N GLY A 35 -11.61 -5.04 13.10
CA GLY A 35 -10.69 -3.92 12.99
C GLY A 35 -9.52 -4.16 12.01
N ALA A 36 -9.57 -5.25 11.22
CA ALA A 36 -8.53 -5.57 10.26
C ALA A 36 -8.62 -4.67 9.03
N VAL A 37 -7.49 -4.20 8.51
CA VAL A 37 -7.41 -3.43 7.26
C VAL A 37 -7.75 -4.34 6.10
N THR A 38 -8.83 -4.00 5.38
CA THR A 38 -9.34 -4.75 4.23
C THR A 38 -9.16 -4.01 2.92
N LYS A 39 -9.01 -2.68 2.97
CA LYS A 39 -8.72 -1.86 1.79
C LYS A 39 -7.71 -0.77 2.12
N LEU A 40 -6.75 -0.60 1.21
CA LEU A 40 -5.75 0.44 1.24
C LEU A 40 -5.72 1.14 -0.12
N ARG A 41 -5.91 2.45 -0.13
CA ARG A 41 -5.80 3.27 -1.34
C ARG A 41 -4.87 4.45 -1.06
N LEU A 42 -3.75 4.47 -1.78
CA LEU A 42 -2.78 5.55 -1.78
C LEU A 42 -2.33 5.76 -3.22
N ARG A 43 -3.04 6.62 -3.94
CA ARG A 43 -2.76 7.03 -5.32
C ARG A 43 -1.98 8.33 -5.31
N ALA A 44 -0.95 8.43 -6.15
CA ALA A 44 -0.16 9.65 -6.32
C ALA A 44 0.36 10.27 -5.01
N CYS A 45 0.79 9.40 -4.07
CA CYS A 45 1.19 9.82 -2.73
C CYS A 45 2.56 9.31 -2.30
N LEU A 46 3.10 8.27 -2.92
CA LEU A 46 4.31 7.59 -2.46
C LEU A 46 5.42 7.73 -3.51
N THR A 47 6.60 8.13 -3.04
CA THR A 47 7.84 8.12 -3.83
C THR A 47 8.92 7.34 -3.08
N GLY A 48 9.61 6.43 -3.76
CA GLY A 48 10.67 5.62 -3.16
C GLY A 48 10.79 4.23 -3.79
N THR A 49 11.40 3.28 -3.09
CA THR A 49 11.52 1.89 -3.53
C THR A 49 10.62 0.99 -2.70
N LEU A 50 9.71 0.25 -3.34
CA LEU A 50 8.93 -0.78 -2.65
C LEU A 50 9.81 -2.01 -2.42
N MET A 51 10.30 -2.17 -1.20
CA MET A 51 11.19 -3.27 -0.82
C MET A 51 10.41 -4.57 -0.53
N PRO A 52 10.98 -5.76 -0.77
CA PRO A 52 10.38 -7.05 -0.41
C PRO A 52 9.96 -7.17 1.07
N ASN A 53 10.68 -6.50 1.97
CA ASN A 53 10.40 -6.50 3.41
C ASN A 53 9.44 -5.38 3.87
N SER A 54 8.77 -4.70 2.93
CA SER A 54 7.82 -3.63 3.23
C SER A 54 6.73 -4.11 4.21
N SER A 55 6.34 -3.22 5.13
CA SER A 55 5.26 -3.48 6.07
C SER A 55 3.90 -3.64 5.39
N LEU A 56 3.77 -3.27 4.10
CA LEU A 56 2.62 -3.56 3.25
C LEU A 56 2.24 -5.05 3.30
N PHE A 57 3.23 -5.93 3.24
CA PHE A 57 2.99 -7.38 3.13
C PHE A 57 2.54 -8.04 4.44
N LYS A 58 2.46 -7.27 5.53
CA LYS A 58 1.93 -7.71 6.83
C LYS A 58 0.39 -7.57 6.90
N PHE A 59 -0.25 -6.91 5.94
CA PHE A 59 -1.71 -6.78 5.89
C PHE A 59 -2.39 -8.03 5.31
N HIS A 60 -2.32 -9.16 6.01
CA HIS A 60 -2.89 -10.45 5.54
C HIS A 60 -4.41 -10.46 5.35
N HIS A 61 -5.12 -9.43 5.82
CA HIS A 61 -6.57 -9.27 5.66
C HIS A 61 -6.94 -8.37 4.48
N LEU A 62 -5.95 -7.83 3.77
CA LEU A 62 -6.16 -6.90 2.68
C LEU A 62 -6.84 -7.60 1.49
N ARG A 63 -7.96 -7.04 1.05
CA ARG A 63 -8.75 -7.50 -0.10
C ARG A 63 -8.60 -6.56 -1.30
N HIS A 64 -8.41 -5.27 -1.04
CA HIS A 64 -8.26 -4.26 -2.09
C HIS A 64 -7.01 -3.41 -1.86
N LEU A 65 -6.10 -3.43 -2.84
CA LEU A 65 -4.90 -2.60 -2.83
C LEU A 65 -4.86 -1.73 -4.07
N HIS A 66 -4.84 -0.42 -3.85
CA HIS A 66 -4.71 0.56 -4.92
C HIS A 66 -3.52 1.46 -4.68
N LEU A 67 -2.44 1.21 -5.42
CA LEU A 67 -1.19 1.96 -5.35
C LEU A 67 -0.84 2.61 -6.69
N SER A 68 -1.80 2.87 -7.58
CA SER A 68 -1.50 3.45 -8.90
C SER A 68 -0.97 4.88 -8.81
N GLU A 69 -0.23 5.29 -9.84
CA GLU A 69 0.34 6.65 -9.98
C GLU A 69 1.32 7.06 -8.88
N ASN A 70 1.86 6.09 -8.14
CA ASN A 70 2.99 6.34 -7.27
C ASN A 70 4.31 6.32 -8.06
N ASN A 71 5.39 6.79 -7.45
CA ASN A 71 6.70 6.84 -8.07
C ASN A 71 7.63 5.80 -7.43
N PHE A 72 7.42 4.52 -7.77
CA PHE A 72 8.22 3.40 -7.27
C PHE A 72 9.47 3.18 -8.12
N ILE A 73 10.44 4.08 -7.98
CA ILE A 73 11.71 4.03 -8.73
C ILE A 73 12.57 2.84 -8.33
N SER A 74 13.31 2.30 -9.31
CA SER A 74 14.27 1.22 -9.11
C SER A 74 13.70 0.00 -8.38
N SER A 75 12.39 -0.23 -8.52
CA SER A 75 11.66 -1.30 -7.83
C SER A 75 11.21 -2.31 -8.88
N SER A 76 11.64 -3.56 -8.74
CA SER A 76 10.97 -4.69 -9.38
C SER A 76 9.66 -4.96 -8.66
N LEU A 77 8.67 -5.53 -9.34
CA LEU A 77 7.45 -5.98 -8.68
C LEU A 77 7.76 -7.09 -7.66
N PRO A 78 7.62 -6.87 -6.33
CA PRO A 78 8.03 -7.87 -5.34
C PRO A 78 7.13 -9.10 -5.36
N SER A 79 7.71 -10.30 -5.28
CA SER A 79 6.96 -11.55 -5.18
C SER A 79 6.09 -11.63 -3.92
N GLU A 80 6.41 -10.83 -2.90
CA GLU A 80 5.72 -10.75 -1.62
C GLU A 80 4.30 -10.19 -1.73
N PHE A 81 3.90 -9.65 -2.88
CA PHE A 81 2.47 -9.48 -3.19
C PHE A 81 1.70 -10.80 -3.03
N GLY A 82 2.35 -11.96 -3.24
CA GLY A 82 1.79 -13.29 -2.96
C GLY A 82 1.51 -13.58 -1.48
N ASN A 83 2.10 -12.84 -0.53
CA ASN A 83 1.80 -12.96 0.90
C ASN A 83 0.44 -12.34 1.28
N LEU A 84 -0.11 -11.49 0.40
CA LEU A 84 -1.44 -10.92 0.53
C LEU A 84 -2.49 -11.93 0.01
N ASN A 85 -2.59 -13.07 0.68
CA ASN A 85 -3.37 -14.23 0.24
C ASN A 85 -4.89 -14.01 0.15
N ARG A 86 -5.43 -12.90 0.68
CA ARG A 86 -6.85 -12.52 0.58
C ARG A 86 -7.10 -11.40 -0.45
N LEU A 87 -6.07 -11.01 -1.19
CA LEU A 87 -6.17 -9.92 -2.15
C LEU A 87 -7.06 -10.32 -3.33
N GLU A 88 -8.09 -9.52 -3.57
CA GLU A 88 -9.07 -9.71 -4.65
C GLU A 88 -8.85 -8.69 -5.78
N VAL A 89 -8.39 -7.49 -5.42
CA VAL A 89 -8.21 -6.38 -6.36
C VAL A 89 -6.86 -5.71 -6.13
N LEU A 90 -6.08 -5.60 -7.21
CA LEU A 90 -4.76 -5.00 -7.23
C LEU A 90 -4.65 -3.99 -8.37
N TYR A 91 -4.43 -2.71 -8.04
CA TYR A 91 -4.19 -1.65 -9.01
C TYR A 91 -2.77 -1.09 -8.87
N LEU A 92 -1.92 -1.38 -9.86
CA LEU A 92 -0.51 -0.97 -9.89
C LEU A 92 -0.12 -0.15 -11.14
N SER A 93 -1.09 0.38 -11.88
CA SER A 93 -0.82 1.15 -13.10
C SER A 93 -0.01 2.42 -12.82
N SER A 94 0.84 2.81 -13.78
CA SER A 94 1.58 4.07 -13.76
C SER A 94 2.51 4.24 -12.54
N ASN A 95 3.20 3.17 -12.14
CA ASN A 95 4.01 3.15 -10.92
C ASN A 95 5.54 3.23 -11.11
N GLY A 96 6.03 3.05 -12.34
CA GLY A 96 7.47 3.02 -12.60
C GLY A 96 8.18 1.71 -12.23
N PHE A 97 7.44 0.63 -11.92
CA PHE A 97 8.04 -0.69 -11.69
C PHE A 97 8.84 -1.18 -12.90
N LEU A 98 9.97 -1.81 -12.62
CA LEU A 98 10.80 -2.50 -13.60
C LEU A 98 10.25 -3.91 -13.85
N GLY A 99 10.19 -4.30 -15.13
CA GLY A 99 9.74 -5.62 -15.59
C GLY A 99 10.88 -6.59 -15.86
#